data_AF-A0AAE0W8X7-F1
#
_entry.id   AF-A0AAE0W8X7-F1
#
_cell.length_a   1.000
_cell.length_b   1.000
_cell.length_c   1.000
_cell.angle_alpha   90.00
_cell.angle_beta   90.00
_cell.angle_gamma   90.00
#
_symmetry.space_group_name_H-M   'P 1'
#
loop_
_entity.id
_entity.type
_entity.pdbx_description
1 polymer ?
#
loop_
_entity_poly.entity_id
_entity_poly.type
_entity_poly.pdbx_seq_one_letter_code
_entity_poly.pdbx_strand_id
1 'polypeptide(L)'
;MIKAFEIWMKHAPLRFQYVGNSRAVTDMDVKFVSKDHNDGTPFDGPGGFNAHAFLPPWGQIHFDDDETWLTGPSAANSGLDLYIVAAHEFGHALGLSHSNVPGSLMGAFYVYSPSLKLHSDDIAGIQHLYGKPSQKRRSAWWFLRKLPYRHFTLDQP
;
A
#
# COMPACT_ATOMS: atom_id res chain seq x y z
N MET A 1 6.25 -0.50 -6.71
CA MET A 1 5.78 0.39 -5.64
C MET A 1 4.91 1.57 -6.10
N ILE A 2 5.36 2.51 -6.94
CA ILE A 2 4.55 3.70 -7.32
C ILE A 2 3.14 3.36 -7.81
N LYS A 3 3.01 2.34 -8.69
CA LYS A 3 1.72 1.86 -9.19
C LYS A 3 0.74 1.45 -8.07
N ALA A 4 1.23 0.89 -6.97
CA ALA A 4 0.42 0.49 -5.81
C ALA A 4 -0.16 1.71 -5.08
N PHE A 5 0.56 2.83 -4.98
CA PHE A 5 -0.03 4.08 -4.48
C PHE A 5 -1.03 4.68 -5.47
N GLU A 6 -0.72 4.65 -6.77
CA GLU A 6 -1.57 5.21 -7.81
C GLU A 6 -2.96 4.56 -7.87
N ILE A 7 -3.09 3.27 -7.52
CA ILE A 7 -4.38 2.60 -7.53
C ILE A 7 -5.35 3.27 -6.55
N TRP A 8 -4.89 3.63 -5.35
CA TRP A 8 -5.69 4.32 -4.34
C TRP A 8 -5.93 5.79 -4.70
N MET A 9 -4.93 6.48 -5.25
CA MET A 9 -5.06 7.87 -5.72
C MET A 9 -6.12 8.07 -6.80
N LYS A 10 -6.41 7.04 -7.60
CA LYS A 10 -7.49 7.10 -8.61
C LYS A 10 -8.88 7.16 -7.99
N HIS A 11 -9.03 6.67 -6.76
CA HIS A 11 -10.33 6.46 -6.12
C HIS A 11 -10.54 7.29 -4.84
N ALA A 12 -9.53 8.01 -4.36
CA ALA A 12 -9.61 8.95 -3.26
C ALA A 12 -8.73 10.19 -3.52
N PRO A 13 -9.01 11.36 -2.90
CA PRO A 13 -8.23 12.60 -3.08
C PRO A 13 -6.87 12.56 -2.36
N LEU A 14 -6.11 11.49 -2.54
CA LEU A 14 -4.81 11.24 -1.93
C LEU A 14 -3.67 11.80 -2.80
N ARG A 15 -2.59 12.20 -2.14
CA ARG A 15 -1.32 12.58 -2.78
C ARG A 15 -0.18 11.99 -1.98
N PHE A 16 0.74 11.34 -2.70
CA PHE A 16 1.92 10.72 -2.14
C PHE A 16 3.14 11.49 -2.64
N GLN A 17 4.08 11.77 -1.75
CA GLN A 17 5.36 12.37 -2.10
C GLN A 17 6.49 11.49 -1.58
N TYR A 18 7.34 11.04 -2.50
CA TYR A 18 8.58 10.38 -2.13
C TYR A 18 9.53 11.35 -1.44
N VAL A 19 10.15 10.87 -0.38
CA VAL A 19 11.14 11.51 0.46
C VAL A 19 12.35 10.61 0.51
N GLY A 20 13.40 10.97 -0.22
CA GLY A 20 14.63 10.17 -0.30
C GLY A 20 15.57 10.34 0.89
N ASN A 21 15.11 10.93 1.99
CA ASN A 21 15.91 11.12 3.19
C ASN A 21 15.42 10.15 4.27
N SER A 22 16.19 9.10 4.54
CA SER A 22 15.88 8.08 5.55
C SER A 22 15.78 8.61 6.98
N ARG A 23 16.20 9.85 7.25
CA ARG A 23 16.04 10.52 8.55
C ARG A 23 14.79 11.39 8.64
N ALA A 24 14.05 11.56 7.55
CA ALA A 24 12.83 12.33 7.57
C ALA A 24 11.72 11.57 8.28
N VAL A 25 10.93 12.28 9.09
CA VAL A 25 9.67 11.73 9.63
C VAL A 25 8.69 11.61 8.47
N THR A 26 8.22 10.39 8.23
CA THR A 26 7.28 10.06 7.16
C THR A 26 5.98 9.54 7.75
N ASP A 27 4.88 9.69 7.00
CA ASP A 27 3.59 9.14 7.41
C ASP A 27 3.48 7.65 7.10
N MET A 28 4.29 7.16 6.16
CA MET A 28 4.47 5.75 5.89
C MET A 28 5.91 5.47 5.46
N ASP A 29 6.45 4.37 5.93
CA ASP A 29 7.77 3.85 5.55
C ASP A 29 7.63 2.42 5.05
N VAL A 30 8.41 2.09 4.02
CA VAL A 30 8.41 0.76 3.40
C VAL A 30 9.77 0.12 3.59
N LYS A 31 9.79 -1.09 4.18
CA LYS A 31 11.01 -1.87 4.37
C LYS A 31 10.84 -3.31 3.89
N PHE A 32 11.96 -3.89 3.45
CA PHE A 32 12.12 -5.33 3.28
C PHE A 32 12.97 -5.82 4.44
N VAL A 33 12.45 -6.78 5.20
CA VAL A 33 13.07 -7.28 6.43
C VAL A 33 12.76 -8.76 6.56
N SER A 34 13.61 -9.55 7.21
CA SER A 34 13.38 -10.97 7.43
C SER A 34 13.12 -11.25 8.91
N LYS A 35 12.28 -12.25 9.19
CA LYS A 35 12.10 -12.85 10.54
C LYS A 35 11.83 -11.82 11.62
N ASP A 36 12.51 -11.88 12.76
CA ASP A 36 12.39 -10.87 13.81
C ASP A 36 13.08 -9.57 13.40
N HIS A 37 12.30 -8.50 13.32
CA HIS A 37 12.72 -7.16 12.95
C HIS A 37 12.26 -6.11 13.97
N ASN A 38 12.07 -6.52 15.23
CA ASN A 38 11.86 -5.65 16.40
C ASN A 38 10.58 -4.80 16.40
N ASP A 39 9.54 -5.20 15.67
CA ASP A 39 8.22 -4.54 15.68
C ASP A 39 7.13 -5.37 16.39
N GLY A 40 7.48 -6.58 16.87
CA GLY A 40 6.56 -7.49 17.55
C GLY A 40 5.77 -8.41 16.62
N THR A 41 5.99 -8.33 15.31
CA THR A 41 5.33 -9.13 14.26
C THR A 41 6.37 -9.80 13.37
N PRO A 42 7.11 -10.80 13.89
CA PRO A 42 8.17 -11.46 13.12
C PRO A 42 7.60 -12.22 11.92
N PHE A 43 8.32 -12.20 10.80
CA PHE A 43 8.02 -13.04 9.64
C PHE A 43 8.46 -14.50 9.84
N ASP A 44 7.92 -15.41 9.03
CA ASP A 44 8.15 -16.85 9.11
C ASP A 44 9.19 -17.39 8.11
N GLY A 45 9.73 -16.54 7.23
CA GLY A 45 10.66 -16.94 6.18
C GLY A 45 9.89 -17.33 4.91
N PRO A 46 10.44 -18.21 4.05
CA PRO A 46 9.83 -18.46 2.74
C PRO A 46 8.43 -19.07 2.81
N GLY A 47 7.45 -18.35 2.24
CA GLY A 47 6.04 -18.68 2.18
C GLY A 47 5.32 -18.46 3.51
N GLY A 48 4.06 -18.04 3.44
CA GLY A 48 3.20 -17.93 4.61
C GLY A 48 2.84 -16.48 4.89
N PHE A 49 3.47 -15.87 5.89
CA PHE A 49 3.22 -14.50 6.30
C PHE A 49 4.13 -13.52 5.56
N ASN A 50 3.68 -13.08 4.39
CA ASN A 50 4.57 -12.47 3.41
C ASN A 50 4.82 -10.95 3.60
N ALA A 51 3.90 -10.25 4.27
CA ALA A 51 3.97 -8.80 4.47
C ALA A 51 2.98 -8.36 5.55
N HIS A 52 3.19 -7.18 6.12
CA HIS A 52 2.20 -6.50 6.95
C HIS A 52 2.34 -4.99 6.91
N ALA A 53 1.27 -4.30 7.29
CA ALA A 53 1.28 -2.88 7.53
C ALA A 53 0.53 -2.50 8.80
N PHE A 54 1.06 -1.48 9.47
CA PHE A 54 0.43 -0.88 10.62
C PHE A 54 -0.54 0.21 10.18
N LEU A 55 -1.75 0.19 10.76
CA LEU A 55 -2.78 1.21 10.50
C LEU A 55 -2.27 2.63 10.84
N PRO A 56 -2.96 3.69 10.38
CA PRO A 56 -2.69 5.05 10.86
C PRO A 56 -2.73 5.16 12.40
N PRO A 57 -1.87 5.98 13.01
CA PRO A 57 -0.93 6.91 12.38
C PRO A 57 0.47 6.32 12.10
N TRP A 58 0.71 5.03 12.34
CA TRP A 58 2.06 4.45 12.27
C TRP A 58 2.57 4.28 10.84
N GLY A 59 1.74 3.73 9.94
CA GLY A 59 2.03 3.66 8.49
C GLY A 59 3.27 2.86 8.07
N GLN A 60 3.90 2.14 9.00
CA GLN A 60 4.99 1.20 8.73
C GLN A 60 4.46 0.05 7.88
N ILE A 61 5.15 -0.28 6.79
CA ILE A 61 4.84 -1.38 5.88
C ILE A 61 6.09 -2.23 5.70
N HIS A 62 6.01 -3.50 6.06
CA HIS A 62 7.10 -4.44 5.98
C HIS A 62 6.75 -5.57 4.99
N PHE A 63 7.72 -5.95 4.17
CA PHE A 63 7.66 -7.10 3.28
C PHE A 63 8.71 -8.11 3.75
N ASP A 64 8.36 -9.39 3.79
CA ASP A 64 9.34 -10.43 4.13
C ASP A 64 10.37 -10.55 3.01
N ASP A 65 11.64 -10.26 3.32
CA ASP A 65 12.74 -10.33 2.36
C ASP A 65 13.14 -11.77 2.01
N ASP A 66 12.65 -12.76 2.79
CA ASP A 66 12.85 -14.18 2.51
C ASP A 66 11.89 -14.71 1.41
N GLU A 67 10.96 -13.87 0.92
CA GLU A 67 10.00 -14.23 -0.13
C GLU A 67 10.51 -14.04 -1.56
N THR A 68 9.95 -14.83 -2.48
CA THR A 68 10.22 -14.66 -3.91
C THR A 68 9.30 -13.59 -4.52
N TRP A 69 9.73 -12.33 -4.44
CA TRP A 69 9.04 -11.19 -5.02
C TRP A 69 9.21 -11.12 -6.54
N LEU A 70 8.09 -11.23 -7.25
CA LEU A 70 7.99 -11.13 -8.71
C LEU A 70 7.06 -9.98 -9.09
N THR A 71 6.98 -9.69 -10.40
CA THR A 71 6.04 -8.68 -10.91
C THR A 71 5.32 -9.18 -12.15
N GLY A 72 4.02 -8.89 -12.23
CA GLY A 72 3.22 -9.16 -13.42
C GLY A 72 3.10 -10.65 -13.72
N PRO A 73 3.14 -11.07 -15.00
CA PRO A 73 2.93 -12.46 -15.40
C PRO A 73 3.90 -13.46 -14.76
N SER A 74 5.11 -13.02 -14.39
CA SER A 74 6.10 -13.90 -13.76
C SER A 74 5.65 -14.41 -12.40
N ALA A 75 4.84 -13.65 -11.66
CA ALA A 75 4.33 -14.05 -10.35
C ALA A 75 3.27 -15.16 -10.42
N ALA A 76 2.59 -15.34 -11.56
CA ALA A 76 1.43 -16.21 -11.67
C ALA A 76 1.67 -17.68 -11.27
N ASN A 77 2.92 -18.15 -11.39
CA ASN A 77 3.25 -19.57 -11.23
C ASN A 77 4.31 -19.86 -10.14
N SER A 78 4.99 -18.85 -9.60
CA SER A 78 6.26 -19.09 -8.88
C SER A 78 6.65 -18.03 -7.87
N GLY A 79 5.72 -17.17 -7.43
CA GLY A 79 6.05 -16.19 -6.41
C GLY A 79 4.91 -15.23 -6.12
N LEU A 80 5.23 -14.17 -5.38
CA LEU A 80 4.26 -13.14 -4.99
C LEU A 80 4.40 -11.93 -5.92
N ASP A 81 3.29 -11.45 -6.45
CA ASP A 81 3.30 -10.20 -7.20
C ASP A 81 3.43 -9.03 -6.22
N LEU A 82 4.63 -8.42 -6.16
CA LEU A 82 4.93 -7.30 -5.28
C LEU A 82 3.97 -6.12 -5.48
N TYR A 83 3.44 -5.92 -6.69
CA TYR A 83 2.45 -4.85 -6.92
C TYR A 83 1.12 -5.15 -6.21
N ILE A 84 0.66 -6.40 -6.22
CA ILE A 84 -0.60 -6.79 -5.59
C ILE A 84 -0.46 -6.71 -4.07
N VAL A 85 0.58 -7.32 -3.52
CA VAL A 85 0.82 -7.32 -2.06
C VAL A 85 1.04 -5.90 -1.57
N ALA A 86 1.86 -5.09 -2.24
CA ALA A 86 2.03 -3.70 -1.83
C ALA A 86 0.74 -2.88 -1.91
N ALA A 87 -0.11 -3.12 -2.90
CA ALA A 87 -1.40 -2.43 -2.99
C ALA A 87 -2.32 -2.79 -1.80
N HIS A 88 -2.29 -4.06 -1.36
CA HIS A 88 -2.98 -4.53 -0.16
C HIS A 88 -2.45 -3.83 1.10
N GLU A 89 -1.15 -3.91 1.35
CA GLU A 89 -0.54 -3.30 2.55
C GLU A 89 -0.73 -1.78 2.60
N PHE A 90 -0.73 -1.10 1.46
CA PHE A 90 -1.04 0.32 1.41
C PHE A 90 -2.49 0.62 1.78
N GLY A 91 -3.42 -0.29 1.51
CA GLY A 91 -4.78 -0.19 2.01
C GLY A 91 -4.82 -0.17 3.53
N HIS A 92 -4.06 -1.06 4.19
CA HIS A 92 -3.89 -1.05 5.64
C HIS A 92 -3.24 0.22 6.16
N ALA A 93 -2.13 0.66 5.58
CA ALA A 93 -1.48 1.91 5.97
C ALA A 93 -2.38 3.15 5.74
N LEU A 94 -3.37 3.06 4.83
CA LEU A 94 -4.42 4.05 4.63
C LEU A 94 -5.64 3.88 5.56
N GLY A 95 -5.68 2.83 6.38
CA GLY A 95 -6.70 2.61 7.41
C GLY A 95 -7.80 1.62 7.04
N LEU A 96 -7.67 0.88 5.94
CA LEU A 96 -8.59 -0.20 5.61
C LEU A 96 -8.27 -1.45 6.45
N SER A 97 -9.30 -2.16 6.90
CA SER A 97 -9.15 -3.51 7.45
C SER A 97 -9.41 -4.56 6.38
N HIS A 98 -9.17 -5.83 6.71
CA HIS A 98 -9.52 -6.91 5.81
C HIS A 98 -11.01 -6.90 5.45
N SER A 99 -11.31 -7.22 4.20
CA SER A 99 -12.66 -7.44 3.70
C SER A 99 -12.95 -8.93 3.58
N ASN A 100 -14.19 -9.31 3.88
CA ASN A 100 -14.70 -10.66 3.64
C ASN A 100 -15.38 -10.79 2.25
N VAL A 101 -15.33 -9.73 1.43
CA VAL A 101 -15.95 -9.74 0.09
C VAL A 101 -15.03 -10.46 -0.90
N PRO A 102 -15.50 -11.54 -1.56
CA PRO A 102 -14.68 -12.26 -2.55
C PRO A 102 -14.19 -11.33 -3.67
N GLY A 103 -12.89 -11.38 -3.94
CA GLY A 103 -12.26 -10.55 -4.96
C GLY A 103 -11.90 -9.13 -4.53
N SER A 104 -12.15 -8.75 -3.27
CA SER A 104 -11.56 -7.55 -2.68
C SER A 104 -10.04 -7.66 -2.63
N LEU A 105 -9.34 -6.57 -2.99
CA LEU A 105 -7.90 -6.48 -2.79
C LEU A 105 -7.56 -6.60 -1.31
N MET A 106 -8.40 -6.08 -0.42
CA MET A 106 -8.25 -6.17 1.04
C MET A 106 -8.68 -7.54 1.61
N GLY A 107 -8.88 -8.57 0.80
CA GLY A 107 -9.09 -9.93 1.31
C GLY A 107 -7.86 -10.45 2.06
N ALA A 108 -8.07 -11.17 3.17
CA ALA A 108 -6.98 -11.62 4.07
C ALA A 108 -5.99 -12.63 3.45
N PHE A 109 -6.29 -13.16 2.26
CA PHE A 109 -5.46 -14.15 1.58
C PHE A 109 -5.04 -13.64 0.21
N TYR A 110 -3.79 -13.87 -0.15
CA TYR A 110 -3.25 -13.51 -1.44
C TYR A 110 -4.00 -14.22 -2.59
N VAL A 111 -4.43 -13.43 -3.57
CA VAL A 111 -4.99 -13.94 -4.82
C VAL A 111 -4.32 -13.22 -5.98
N TYR A 112 -3.67 -13.98 -6.85
CA TYR A 112 -3.06 -13.42 -8.05
C TYR A 112 -4.13 -12.82 -8.98
N SER A 113 -3.86 -11.61 -9.47
CA SER A 113 -4.72 -10.91 -10.42
C SER A 113 -3.86 -10.29 -11.53
N PRO A 114 -3.92 -10.84 -12.77
CA PRO A 114 -3.09 -10.36 -13.88
C PRO A 114 -3.43 -8.91 -14.29
N SER A 115 -4.62 -8.44 -13.92
CA SER A 115 -5.08 -7.06 -14.13
C SER A 115 -5.74 -6.57 -12.85
N LEU A 116 -4.93 -6.25 -11.84
CA LEU A 116 -5.43 -5.76 -10.55
C LEU A 116 -6.34 -4.53 -10.76
N LYS A 117 -7.57 -4.67 -10.28
CA LYS A 117 -8.59 -3.63 -10.18
C LYS A 117 -9.17 -3.71 -8.79
N LEU A 118 -9.36 -2.55 -8.16
CA LEU A 118 -10.04 -2.49 -6.87
C LEU A 118 -11.48 -2.97 -7.02
N HIS A 119 -11.93 -3.78 -6.07
CA HIS A 119 -13.32 -4.15 -5.94
C HIS A 119 -14.14 -2.92 -5.52
N SER A 120 -15.46 -2.94 -5.77
CA SER A 120 -16.35 -1.85 -5.35
C SER A 120 -16.32 -1.63 -3.84
N ASP A 121 -16.08 -2.69 -3.07
CA ASP A 121 -15.91 -2.67 -1.62
C ASP A 121 -14.64 -1.90 -1.20
N ASP A 122 -13.48 -2.19 -1.83
CA ASP A 122 -12.23 -1.46 -1.60
C ASP A 122 -12.40 0.05 -1.90
N ILE A 123 -13.07 0.36 -3.01
CA ILE A 123 -13.36 1.73 -3.44
C ILE A 123 -14.29 2.43 -2.43
N ALA A 124 -15.34 1.74 -1.99
CA ALA A 124 -16.26 2.29 -0.99
C ALA A 124 -15.55 2.54 0.34
N GLY A 125 -14.70 1.62 0.78
CA GLY A 125 -13.90 1.76 1.99
C GLY A 125 -12.97 2.96 1.95
N ILE A 126 -12.16 3.10 0.88
CA ILE A 126 -11.22 4.23 0.79
C ILE A 126 -11.96 5.57 0.66
N GLN A 127 -13.10 5.59 -0.04
CA GLN A 127 -13.94 6.79 -0.16
C GLN A 127 -14.69 7.13 1.12
N HIS A 128 -14.98 6.15 1.98
CA HIS A 128 -15.53 6.40 3.30
C HIS A 128 -14.52 7.15 4.17
N LEU A 129 -13.24 6.78 4.09
CA LEU A 129 -12.17 7.41 4.87
C LEU A 129 -11.74 8.78 4.33
N TYR A 130 -11.66 8.93 3.01
CA TYR A 130 -11.02 10.11 2.39
C TYR A 130 -11.93 10.90 1.44
N GLY A 131 -13.14 10.42 1.17
CA GLY A 131 -14.06 11.01 0.19
C GLY A 131 -13.76 10.59 -1.25
N LYS A 132 -14.64 11.01 -2.17
CA LYS A 132 -14.50 10.77 -3.61
C LYS A 132 -13.49 11.73 -4.25
N PRO A 133 -12.79 11.32 -5.32
CA PRO A 133 -12.01 12.25 -6.12
C PRO A 133 -12.95 13.31 -6.71
N SER A 134 -12.70 14.58 -6.45
CA SER A 134 -13.52 15.64 -7.04
C SER A 134 -13.23 15.74 -8.55
N GLN A 135 -14.26 15.70 -9.40
CA GLN A 135 -14.12 15.83 -10.86
C GLN A 135 -13.65 17.23 -11.32
N LYS A 136 -13.37 18.17 -10.42
CA LYS A 136 -12.88 19.51 -10.77
C LYS A 136 -11.36 19.59 -10.68
N ARG A 137 -10.68 19.13 -11.74
CA ARG A 137 -9.43 19.78 -12.16
C ARG A 137 -9.79 20.87 -13.17
N ARG A 138 -10.18 22.05 -12.69
CA ARG A 138 -9.98 23.29 -13.45
C ARG A 138 -8.90 24.09 -12.72
N SER A 139 -7.83 24.34 -13.44
CA SER A 139 -6.62 25.07 -13.09
C SER A 139 -6.91 26.37 -12.34
N ALA A 140 -6.18 26.64 -11.27
CA ALA A 140 -5.66 27.97 -10.93
C ALA A 140 -4.74 27.85 -9.72
N TRP A 141 -3.51 28.32 -9.87
CA TRP A 141 -2.69 28.72 -8.73
C TRP A 141 -3.46 29.78 -7.90
N TRP A 142 -3.08 29.89 -6.62
CA TRP A 142 -3.38 30.94 -5.62
C TRP A 142 -4.20 30.52 -4.38
N PHE A 143 -3.50 30.71 -3.25
CA PHE A 143 -3.88 30.71 -1.83
C PHE A 143 -3.88 29.39 -1.03
N LEU A 144 -2.77 29.24 -0.29
CA LEU A 144 -2.54 28.53 0.96
C LEU A 144 -3.79 27.91 1.62
N ARG A 145 -4.00 26.62 1.40
CA ARG A 145 -4.52 25.72 2.43
C ARG A 145 -3.57 24.55 2.54
N LYS A 146 -2.98 24.39 3.73
CA LYS A 146 -2.23 23.20 4.13
C LYS A 146 -3.13 21.98 3.93
N LEU A 147 -2.98 21.30 2.80
CA LEU A 147 -3.26 19.87 2.75
C LEU A 147 -2.10 19.20 3.50
N PRO A 148 -2.34 18.24 4.41
CA PRO A 148 -1.26 17.45 4.96
C PRO A 148 -0.68 16.64 3.79
N TYR A 149 0.44 17.12 3.25
CA TYR A 149 1.26 16.31 2.37
C TYR A 149 1.76 15.15 3.22
N ARG A 150 1.43 13.93 2.80
CA ARG A 150 1.99 12.74 3.44
C ARG A 150 3.33 12.40 2.79
N HIS A 151 4.34 12.16 3.63
CA HIS A 151 5.74 11.94 3.25
C HIS A 151 6.07 10.44 3.30
N PHE A 152 6.92 9.92 2.38
CA PHE A 152 7.20 8.48 2.22
C PHE A 152 8.66 8.17 1.89
N THR A 153 9.27 7.14 2.48
CA THR A 153 10.61 6.66 2.10
C THR A 153 10.53 5.22 1.58
N LEU A 154 11.34 4.91 0.56
CA LEU A 154 11.60 3.56 0.05
C LEU A 154 13.07 3.26 0.34
N ASP A 155 13.35 2.19 1.07
CA ASP A 155 14.65 1.54 0.94
C ASP A 155 14.63 0.67 -0.33
N GLN A 156 15.65 0.82 -1.18
CA GLN A 156 15.90 -0.05 -2.34
C GLN A 156 16.87 -1.15 -1.90
N PRO A 157 16.81 -2.36 -2.50
CA PRO A 157 17.78 -3.42 -2.26
C PRO A 157 19.20 -3.03 -2.71
#